data_AF-A0A3B3BZP8-F1
#
_entry.id   AF-A0A3B3BZP8-F1
#
_cell.length_a   1.000
_cell.length_b   1.000
_cell.length_c   1.000
_cell.angle_alpha   90.00
_cell.angle_beta   90.00
_cell.angle_gamma   90.00
#
_symmetry.space_group_name_H-M   'P 1'
#
loop_
_entity.id
_entity.type
_entity.pdbx_description
1 polymer ?
#
loop_
_entity_poly.entity_id
_entity_poly.type
_entity_poly.pdbx_seq_one_letter_code
_entity_poly.pdbx_strand_id
1 'polypeptide(L)'
;PPRATCATGCRPRFKPFYTISFHSFPVDVSVRAEWMVRVRREDFTPTKTSRVCSRHFQNGDFVNNPGKLKKLKKGAIPTLFSWKDFQIPPPRCTSNIKSKVIND
;
A
#
# COMPACT_ATOMS: atom_id res chain seq x y z
N PRO A 1 6.53 -5.39 24.07
CA PRO A 1 5.14 -5.57 23.60
C PRO A 1 5.07 -5.88 22.10
N PRO A 2 4.28 -6.89 21.65
CA PRO A 2 4.27 -7.28 20.24
C PRO A 2 3.68 -6.13 19.44
N ARG A 3 4.51 -5.56 18.55
CA ARG A 3 4.17 -4.42 17.69
C ARG A 3 3.23 -4.90 16.57
N ALA A 4 2.00 -5.20 16.94
CA ALA A 4 1.00 -5.64 15.99
C ALA A 4 0.48 -4.42 15.21
N THR A 5 1.13 -4.06 14.10
CA THR A 5 0.49 -3.86 12.78
C THR A 5 1.54 -3.73 11.67
N CYS A 6 1.55 -4.75 10.82
CA CYS A 6 1.68 -4.80 9.37
C CYS A 6 0.81 -6.03 8.99
N ALA A 7 0.28 -6.18 7.77
CA ALA A 7 -0.58 -7.33 7.44
C ALA A 7 0.04 -8.67 7.91
N THR A 8 -0.79 -9.65 8.27
CA THR A 8 -0.33 -10.95 8.75
C THR A 8 0.77 -11.50 7.83
N GLY A 9 1.98 -11.72 8.36
CA GLY A 9 3.12 -12.23 7.57
C GLY A 9 3.97 -11.17 6.85
N CYS A 10 3.75 -9.87 7.08
CA CYS A 10 4.59 -8.79 6.57
C CYS A 10 5.97 -8.78 7.28
N ARG A 11 6.86 -9.66 6.83
CA ARG A 11 8.30 -9.65 7.18
C ARG A 11 9.13 -9.32 5.93
N PRO A 12 10.13 -8.44 6.02
CA PRO A 12 11.04 -8.22 4.89
C PRO A 12 11.85 -9.49 4.66
N ARG A 13 11.68 -10.13 3.48
CA ARG A 13 12.43 -11.36 3.14
C ARG A 13 13.86 -11.08 2.68
N PHE A 14 14.12 -9.99 1.93
CA PHE A 14 15.42 -9.78 1.28
C PHE A 14 15.79 -8.31 0.97
N LYS A 15 15.20 -7.30 1.64
CA LYS A 15 15.61 -5.88 1.44
C LYS A 15 16.30 -5.31 2.69
N PRO A 16 17.34 -4.48 2.53
CA PRO A 16 17.95 -3.80 3.66
C PRO A 16 16.88 -3.02 4.42
N PHE A 17 16.79 -3.29 5.72
CA PHE A 17 15.79 -2.76 6.67
C PHE A 17 15.71 -1.23 6.71
N TYR A 18 16.69 -0.54 6.13
CA TYR A 18 16.89 0.91 6.23
C TYR A 18 15.90 1.78 5.42
N THR A 19 14.98 1.21 4.63
CA THR A 19 14.11 2.00 3.72
C THR A 19 12.61 1.91 3.97
N ILE A 20 12.18 1.11 4.96
CA ILE A 20 10.74 0.92 5.25
C ILE A 20 10.31 1.91 6.33
N SER A 21 9.40 2.82 5.99
CA SER A 21 8.76 3.73 6.95
C SER A 21 7.43 3.16 7.45
N PHE A 22 7.04 3.53 8.67
CA PHE A 22 5.82 3.05 9.33
C PHE A 22 4.85 4.21 9.57
N HIS A 23 3.62 4.08 9.09
CA HIS A 23 2.62 5.14 9.08
C HIS A 23 1.45 4.81 10.00
N SER A 24 1.06 5.74 10.88
CA SER A 24 -0.11 5.57 11.75
C SER A 24 -1.40 5.55 10.96
N PHE A 25 -2.42 4.91 11.54
CA PHE A 25 -3.79 5.09 11.09
C PHE A 25 -4.16 6.59 11.12
N PRO A 26 -4.88 7.06 10.10
CA PRO A 26 -5.26 8.46 9.98
C PRO A 26 -6.26 8.88 11.07
N VAL A 27 -6.29 10.19 11.35
CA VAL A 27 -7.29 10.80 12.25
C VAL A 27 -8.68 10.77 11.61
N ASP A 28 -8.72 11.01 10.30
CA ASP A 28 -9.93 10.93 9.49
C ASP A 28 -10.59 9.55 9.59
N VAL A 29 -11.84 9.53 10.04
CA VAL A 29 -12.58 8.31 10.35
C VAL A 29 -12.87 7.49 9.09
N SER A 30 -13.19 8.14 7.98
CA SER A 30 -13.50 7.49 6.71
C SER A 30 -12.26 6.80 6.13
N VAL A 31 -11.13 7.51 6.10
CA VAL A 31 -9.85 6.95 5.64
C VAL A 31 -9.38 5.84 6.59
N ARG A 32 -9.60 6.00 7.91
CA ARG A 32 -9.26 4.97 8.91
C ARG A 32 -10.07 3.69 8.71
N ALA A 33 -11.38 3.81 8.50
CA ALA A 33 -12.25 2.67 8.23
C ALA A 33 -11.77 1.92 6.98
N GLU A 34 -11.39 2.65 5.93
CA GLU A 34 -10.87 2.06 4.70
C GLU A 34 -9.53 1.32 4.92
N TRP A 35 -8.65 1.85 5.77
CA TRP A 35 -7.43 1.13 6.17
C TRP A 35 -7.75 -0.15 6.94
N MET A 36 -8.71 -0.13 7.87
CA MET A 36 -9.11 -1.31 8.65
C MET A 36 -9.62 -2.42 7.74
N VAL A 37 -10.51 -2.08 6.79
CA VAL A 37 -11.03 -3.02 5.78
C VAL A 37 -9.89 -3.63 4.97
N ARG A 38 -8.92 -2.82 4.55
CA ARG A 38 -7.81 -3.33 3.72
C ARG A 38 -6.76 -4.11 4.48
N VAL A 39 -6.58 -3.84 5.77
CA VAL A 39 -5.69 -4.61 6.66
C VAL A 39 -6.28 -5.98 7.01
N ARG A 40 -7.57 -6.26 6.70
CA ARG A 40 -8.25 -7.57 6.77
C ARG A 40 -7.78 -8.46 7.92
N ARG A 41 -7.75 -7.88 9.12
CA ARG A 41 -7.40 -8.60 10.34
C ARG A 41 -8.68 -8.71 11.15
N GLU A 42 -9.15 -9.94 11.32
CA GLU A 42 -10.29 -10.26 12.18
C GLU A 42 -10.01 -9.75 13.60
N ASP A 43 -11.04 -9.22 14.24
CA ASP A 43 -11.03 -8.67 15.60
C ASP A 43 -9.94 -7.63 15.88
N PHE A 44 -9.51 -6.89 14.84
CA PHE A 44 -8.47 -5.88 14.98
C PHE A 44 -9.03 -4.47 15.16
N THR A 45 -8.80 -3.91 16.35
CA THR A 45 -8.97 -2.48 16.60
C THR A 45 -7.60 -1.78 16.56
N PRO A 46 -7.38 -0.81 15.63
CA PRO A 46 -6.12 -0.09 15.59
C PRO A 46 -5.93 0.75 16.85
N THR A 47 -4.78 0.59 17.48
CA THR A 47 -4.35 1.38 18.63
C THR A 47 -3.42 2.51 18.20
N LYS A 48 -3.00 3.38 19.12
CA LYS A 48 -2.02 4.47 18.84
C LYS A 48 -0.67 3.95 18.32
N THR A 49 -0.33 2.69 18.60
CA THR A 49 0.91 2.05 18.15
C THR A 49 0.73 1.23 16.88
N SER A 50 -0.50 1.11 16.37
CA SER A 50 -0.81 0.41 15.13
C SER A 50 -0.32 1.21 13.92
N ARG A 51 0.49 0.57 13.07
CA ARG A 51 1.14 1.17 11.88
C ARG A 51 0.94 0.33 10.61
N VAL A 52 1.04 0.95 9.44
CA VAL A 52 1.14 0.25 8.16
C VAL A 52 2.48 0.63 7.52
N CYS A 53 3.24 -0.35 7.03
CA CYS A 53 4.52 -0.05 6.42
C CYS A 53 4.37 0.53 5.01
N SER A 54 5.36 1.31 4.56
CA SER A 54 5.34 2.01 3.28
C SER A 54 5.15 1.12 2.06
N ARG A 55 5.43 -0.19 2.16
CA ARG A 55 5.23 -1.15 1.06
C ARG A 55 3.78 -1.32 0.64
N HIS A 56 2.84 -0.94 1.51
CA HIS A 56 1.42 -1.07 1.22
C HIS A 56 0.84 0.14 0.49
N PHE A 57 1.62 1.20 0.28
CA PHE A 57 1.21 2.42 -0.40
C PHE A 57 1.94 2.57 -1.74
N GLN A 58 1.29 3.21 -2.70
CA GLN A 58 1.91 3.53 -3.97
C GLN A 58 2.91 4.68 -3.80
N ASN A 59 3.90 4.77 -4.69
CA ASN A 59 4.85 5.90 -4.65
C ASN A 59 4.14 7.27 -4.76
N GLY A 60 3.03 7.33 -5.50
CA GLY A 60 2.20 8.53 -5.63
C GLY A 60 1.44 8.93 -4.37
N ASP A 61 1.31 8.04 -3.38
CA ASP A 61 0.60 8.31 -2.12
C ASP A 61 1.47 9.10 -1.13
N PHE A 62 2.78 9.25 -1.41
CA PHE A 62 3.69 9.98 -0.55
C PHE A 62 3.79 11.45 -0.94
N VAL A 63 3.89 12.30 0.07
CA VAL A 63 4.22 13.72 -0.13
C VAL A 63 5.66 13.81 -0.62
N ASN A 64 5.87 14.47 -1.76
CA ASN A 64 7.22 14.77 -2.24
C ASN A 64 7.83 15.85 -1.35
N ASN A 65 8.72 15.46 -0.45
CA ASN A 65 9.39 16.38 0.48
C ASN A 65 10.85 15.94 0.68
N PRO A 66 11.75 16.40 -0.20
CA PRO A 66 13.16 16.03 -0.16
C PRO A 66 13.78 16.32 1.22
N GLY A 67 14.58 15.39 1.73
CA GLY A 67 15.27 15.54 3.03
C GLY A 67 14.40 15.42 4.28
N LYS A 68 13.09 15.19 4.16
CA LYS A 68 12.19 14.98 5.31
C LYS A 68 11.71 13.54 5.41
N LEU A 69 11.19 13.19 6.59
CA LEU A 69 10.52 11.90 6.81
C LEU A 69 9.40 11.70 5.78
N LYS A 70 9.38 10.52 5.18
CA LYS A 70 8.34 10.10 4.23
C LYS A 70 6.97 10.17 4.92
N LYS A 71 6.08 11.02 4.40
CA LYS A 71 4.71 11.21 4.88
C LYS A 71 3.72 10.83 3.80
N LEU A 72 2.54 10.36 4.20
CA LEU A 72 1.43 10.08 3.30
C LEU A 72 0.67 11.36 2.98
N LYS A 73 0.16 11.45 1.76
CA LYS A 73 -0.82 12.46 1.35
C LYS A 73 -2.12 12.25 2.14
N LYS A 74 -2.92 13.31 2.28
CA LYS A 74 -4.26 13.22 2.86
C LYS A 74 -5.10 12.26 2.02
N GLY A 75 -5.80 11.33 2.67
CA GLY A 75 -6.63 10.34 1.98
C GLY A 75 -5.86 9.17 1.37
N ALA A 76 -4.55 9.04 1.57
CA ALA A 76 -3.80 7.89 1.07
C ALA A 76 -4.32 6.58 1.68
N ILE A 77 -4.50 5.57 0.83
CA ILE A 77 -5.06 4.27 1.20
C ILE A 77 -4.04 3.17 0.92
N PRO A 78 -3.74 2.26 1.87
CA PRO A 78 -2.81 1.17 1.63
C PRO A 78 -3.44 0.18 0.66
N THR A 79 -3.06 0.19 -0.62
CA THR A 79 -3.69 -0.66 -1.64
C THR A 79 -2.90 -1.90 -1.98
N LEU A 80 -1.60 -1.95 -1.66
CA LEU A 80 -0.66 -2.99 -2.09
C LEU A 80 -0.53 -4.09 -1.03
N PHE A 81 -1.46 -5.04 -1.00
CA PHE A 81 -1.38 -6.23 -0.14
C PHE A 81 -1.30 -7.50 -0.98
N SER A 82 -0.41 -8.44 -0.63
CA SER A 82 -0.19 -9.67 -1.40
C SER A 82 -1.37 -10.66 -1.40
N TRP A 83 -2.33 -10.57 -0.47
CA TRP A 83 -3.58 -11.34 -0.62
C TRP A 83 -4.48 -10.85 -1.76
N LYS A 84 -4.07 -9.81 -2.50
CA LYS A 84 -4.73 -9.38 -3.72
C LYS A 84 -4.25 -10.13 -4.96
N ASP A 85 -3.46 -11.20 -4.80
CA ASP A 85 -2.97 -12.06 -5.90
C ASP A 85 -4.09 -12.85 -6.65
N PHE A 86 -5.34 -12.38 -6.63
CA PHE A 86 -6.38 -12.79 -7.58
C PHE A 86 -7.02 -11.66 -8.38
N GLN A 87 -6.52 -10.42 -8.36
CA GLN A 87 -6.77 -9.47 -9.44
C GLN A 87 -5.52 -8.62 -9.70
N ILE A 88 -4.62 -9.15 -10.53
CA ILE A 88 -3.73 -8.30 -11.33
C ILE A 88 -4.66 -7.59 -12.33
N PRO A 89 -4.98 -6.28 -12.21
CA PRO A 89 -5.54 -5.59 -13.37
C PRO A 89 -4.47 -5.68 -14.48
N PRO A 90 -4.85 -6.05 -15.71
CA PRO A 90 -3.89 -6.30 -16.78
C PRO A 90 -2.95 -5.09 -16.94
N PRO A 91 -1.68 -5.31 -17.31
CA PRO A 91 -0.76 -4.21 -17.58
C PRO A 91 -1.44 -3.27 -18.57
N ARG A 92 -1.66 -2.02 -18.17
CA ARG A 92 -2.09 -0.99 -19.10
C ARG A 92 -0.91 -0.72 -20.03
N CYS A 93 -0.87 -1.43 -21.16
CA CYS A 93 0.03 -1.14 -22.27
C CYS A 93 -0.32 0.27 -22.79
N THR A 94 0.63 1.19 -22.71
CA THR A 94 0.56 2.49 -23.38
C THR A 94 1.02 2.37 -24.83
N SER A 95 0.18 2.92 -25.71
CA SER A 95 0.41 3.45 -27.07
C SER A 95 0.71 2.49 -28.24
N ASN A 96 -0.30 2.44 -29.14
CA ASN A 96 -0.25 2.53 -30.61
C ASN A 96 0.87 1.82 -31.38
N ILE A 97 0.51 0.71 -32.04
CA ILE A 97 1.01 0.39 -33.38
C ILE A 97 -0.19 0.05 -34.28
N LYS A 98 -0.18 0.67 -35.46
CA LYS A 98 -1.20 0.66 -36.51
C LYS A 98 -1.45 -0.74 -37.06
N SER A 99 -2.72 -0.92 -37.45
CA SER A 99 -3.29 -1.69 -38.56
C SER A 99 -2.41 -2.66 -39.35
N LYS A 100 -3.07 -3.79 -39.66
CA LYS A 100 -3.09 -4.53 -40.93
C LYS A 100 -2.06 -5.64 -41.07
N VAL A 101 -2.57 -6.86 -41.34
CA VAL A 101 -2.25 -7.72 -42.50
C VAL A 101 -2.86 -9.12 -42.22
N ILE A 102 -4.05 -9.43 -42.79
CA ILE A 102 -4.38 -10.37 -43.92
C ILE A 102 -4.17 -11.87 -43.59
N ASN A 103 -4.93 -12.85 -44.07
CA ASN A 103 -5.59 -13.07 -45.37
C ASN A 103 -6.66 -14.17 -45.27
N ASP A 104 -7.53 -14.18 -46.30
CA ASP A 104 -8.40 -15.25 -46.85
C ASP A 104 -9.44 -15.95 -45.96
#